data_AF-A0A816EPZ1-F1
#
_entry.id   AF-A0A816EPZ1-F1
#
_cell.length_a   1.000
_cell.length_b   1.000
_cell.length_c   1.000
_cell.angle_alpha   90.00
_cell.angle_beta   90.00
_cell.angle_gamma   90.00
#
_symmetry.space_group_name_H-M   'P 1'
#
loop_
_entity.id
_entity.type
_entity.pdbx_description
1 polymer ?
#
loop_
_entity_poly.entity_id
_entity_poly.type
_entity_poly.pdbx_seq_one_letter_code
_entity_poly.pdbx_strand_id
1 'polypeptide(L)'
;MYRSEAAATVKDYGRHRVIFGDRESLTPNENDLHIKQLWIDIYNENLNKGAVLPNGVILWDCPCLGTQAIGPCSRQFRAAFSCYHRSKEEPKG
;
A
#
# COMPACT_ATOMS: atom_id res chain seq x y z
N MET A 1 -30.90 -0.92 29.83
CA MET A 1 -29.43 -0.93 29.82
C MET A 1 -28.96 -2.16 29.06
N TYR A 2 -28.63 -2.05 27.77
CA TYR A 2 -27.82 -3.06 27.08
C TYR A 2 -26.76 -2.27 26.32
N ARG A 3 -25.51 -2.46 26.73
CA ARG A 3 -24.34 -1.76 26.21
C ARG A 3 -23.51 -2.77 25.43
N SER A 4 -23.08 -2.31 24.26
CA SER A 4 -21.90 -2.69 23.46
C SER A 4 -21.79 -4.12 22.93
N GLU A 5 -21.77 -4.23 21.60
CA GLU A 5 -20.57 -4.66 20.86
C GLU A 5 -20.70 -4.21 19.39
N ALA A 6 -20.05 -3.11 19.02
CA ALA A 6 -19.88 -2.70 17.62
C ALA A 6 -18.71 -3.50 17.04
N ALA A 7 -18.93 -4.77 16.75
CA ALA A 7 -17.92 -5.65 16.16
C ALA A 7 -18.17 -5.82 14.67
N ALA A 8 -17.14 -5.58 13.86
CA ALA A 8 -17.18 -5.88 12.44
C ALA A 8 -17.35 -7.40 12.25
N THR A 9 -18.27 -7.81 11.37
CA THR A 9 -18.53 -9.22 11.07
C THR A 9 -17.91 -9.61 9.74
N VAL A 10 -17.14 -10.69 9.71
CA VAL A 10 -16.51 -11.22 8.49
C VAL A 10 -17.34 -12.37 7.92
N LYS A 11 -17.57 -12.37 6.60
CA LYS A 11 -18.21 -13.46 5.86
C LYS A 11 -17.40 -13.81 4.60
N ASP A 12 -17.18 -15.10 4.38
CA ASP A 12 -16.52 -15.61 3.18
C ASP A 12 -17.54 -16.05 2.12
N TYR A 13 -17.29 -15.67 0.88
CA TYR A 13 -18.07 -15.96 -0.32
C TYR A 13 -17.15 -16.53 -1.39
N GLY A 14 -16.84 -17.83 -1.30
CA GLY A 14 -15.89 -18.49 -2.19
C GLY A 14 -14.50 -17.90 -2.04
N ARG A 15 -13.97 -17.28 -3.12
CA ARG A 15 -12.68 -16.58 -3.11
C ARG A 15 -12.74 -15.15 -2.56
N HIS A 16 -13.94 -14.64 -2.27
CA HIS A 16 -14.15 -13.28 -1.82
C HIS A 16 -14.42 -13.25 -0.32
N ARG A 17 -13.85 -12.28 0.39
CA ARG A 17 -14.13 -12.02 1.81
C ARG A 17 -14.83 -10.67 1.93
N VAL A 18 -15.92 -10.62 2.68
CA VAL A 18 -16.73 -9.41 2.88
C VAL A 18 -16.82 -9.11 4.37
N ILE A 19 -16.55 -7.86 4.75
CA ILE A 19 -16.70 -7.38 6.12
C ILE A 19 -17.91 -6.47 6.20
N PHE A 20 -18.79 -6.72 7.15
CA PHE A 20 -19.94 -5.89 7.49
C PHE A 20 -19.65 -5.19 8.81
N GLY A 21 -19.54 -3.87 8.78
CA GLY A 21 -19.29 -3.04 9.96
C GLY A 21 -19.77 -1.61 9.73
N ASP A 22 -19.95 -0.87 10.81
CA ASP A 22 -20.15 0.57 10.75
C ASP A 22 -18.80 1.31 10.55
N ARG A 23 -18.86 2.64 10.41
CA ARG A 23 -17.66 3.45 10.16
C ARG A 23 -16.63 3.33 11.29
N GLU A 24 -17.06 3.18 12.53
CA GLU A 24 -16.17 3.13 13.71
C GLU A 24 -15.47 1.77 13.80
N SER A 25 -16.19 0.67 13.57
CA SER A 25 -15.66 -0.69 13.56
C SER A 25 -14.80 -1.03 12.34
N LEU A 26 -14.93 -0.29 11.24
CA LEU A 26 -14.05 -0.38 10.07
C LEU A 26 -12.84 0.57 10.13
N THR A 27 -12.77 1.45 11.14
CA THR A 27 -11.53 2.19 11.38
C THR A 27 -10.43 1.21 11.81
N PRO A 28 -9.20 1.34 11.30
CA PRO A 28 -8.13 0.44 11.67
C PRO A 28 -7.80 0.59 13.15
N ASN A 29 -8.33 -0.32 13.96
CA ASN A 29 -7.92 -0.53 15.34
C ASN A 29 -6.73 -1.51 15.34
N GLU A 30 -5.67 -1.15 16.06
CA GLU A 30 -4.45 -1.96 16.16
C GLU A 30 -4.70 -3.37 16.72
N ASN A 31 -5.81 -3.58 17.43
CA ASN A 31 -6.18 -4.82 18.09
C ASN A 31 -7.02 -5.79 17.25
N ASP A 32 -7.55 -5.36 16.10
CA ASP A 32 -8.27 -6.25 15.17
C ASP A 32 -7.36 -6.64 13.99
N LEU A 33 -6.75 -7.83 14.12
CA LEU A 33 -5.82 -8.36 13.12
C LEU A 33 -6.48 -8.54 11.74
N HIS A 34 -7.79 -8.81 11.68
CA HIS A 34 -8.50 -8.98 10.41
C HIS A 34 -8.68 -7.65 9.69
N ILE A 35 -9.12 -6.61 10.41
CA ILE A 35 -9.23 -5.26 9.85
C ILE A 35 -7.84 -4.74 9.46
N LYS A 36 -6.82 -4.95 10.28
CA LYS A 36 -5.44 -4.57 9.98
C LYS A 36 -4.91 -5.25 8.70
N GLN A 37 -5.15 -6.56 8.55
CA GLN A 37 -4.72 -7.29 7.36
C GLN A 37 -5.47 -6.81 6.10
N LEU A 38 -6.78 -6.54 6.20
CA LEU A 38 -7.54 -6.00 5.07
C LEU A 38 -7.10 -4.59 4.67
N TRP A 39 -6.77 -3.73 5.63
CA TRP A 39 -6.17 -2.43 5.33
C TRP A 39 -4.80 -2.57 4.64
N ILE A 40 -3.99 -3.53 5.07
CA ILE A 40 -2.72 -3.87 4.42
C ILE A 40 -2.96 -4.39 3.00
N ASP A 41 -3.94 -5.26 2.78
CA ASP A 41 -4.25 -5.83 1.45
C ASP A 41 -4.79 -4.77 0.49
N ILE A 42 -5.67 -3.87 0.95
CA ILE A 42 -6.18 -2.72 0.17
C ILE A 42 -5.03 -1.75 -0.17
N TYR A 43 -4.12 -1.50 0.78
CA TYR A 43 -2.92 -0.71 0.54
C TYR A 43 -2.00 -1.41 -0.48
N ASN A 44 -1.84 -2.72 -0.37
CA ASN A 44 -1.03 -3.55 -1.27
C ASN A 44 -1.62 -3.63 -2.70
N GLU A 45 -2.93 -3.65 -2.86
CA GLU A 45 -3.57 -3.54 -4.18
C GLU A 45 -3.31 -2.18 -4.82
N ASN A 46 -3.23 -1.11 -4.03
CA ASN A 46 -2.81 0.21 -4.53
C ASN A 46 -1.30 0.26 -4.85
N LEU A 47 -0.47 -0.53 -4.15
CA LEU A 47 0.95 -0.74 -4.48
C LEU A 47 1.17 -1.49 -5.80
N ASN A 48 0.19 -2.26 -6.28
CA ASN A 48 0.26 -2.92 -7.59
C ASN A 48 0.22 -1.93 -8.78
N LYS A 49 0.08 -0.61 -8.54
CA LYS A 49 0.14 0.44 -9.57
C LYS A 49 1.56 0.77 -10.05
N GLY A 50 2.57 0.04 -9.58
CA GLY A 50 3.98 0.25 -9.94
C GLY A 50 4.65 1.30 -9.07
N ALA A 51 5.99 1.37 -9.15
CA ALA A 51 6.80 2.25 -8.29
C ALA A 51 6.60 3.76 -8.57
N VAL A 52 5.96 4.11 -9.68
CA VAL A 52 5.72 5.49 -10.11
C VAL A 52 4.23 5.70 -10.28
N LEU A 53 3.69 6.67 -9.55
CA LEU A 53 2.30 7.08 -9.65
C LEU A 53 2.06 7.92 -10.92
N PRO A 54 0.82 8.01 -11.42
CA PRO A 54 0.49 8.83 -12.60
C PRO A 54 0.85 10.32 -12.47
N ASN A 55 0.95 10.83 -11.25
CA ASN A 55 1.39 12.20 -10.96
C ASN A 55 2.92 12.38 -10.95
N GLY A 56 3.70 11.33 -11.25
CA GLY A 56 5.16 11.34 -11.28
C GLY A 56 5.83 11.19 -9.91
N VAL A 57 5.08 10.91 -8.84
CA VAL A 57 5.65 10.61 -7.52
C VAL A 57 6.19 9.18 -7.51
N ILE A 58 7.42 9.02 -6.99
CA ILE A 58 8.10 7.73 -6.88
C ILE A 58 7.91 7.21 -5.45
N LEU A 59 7.34 6.01 -5.33
CA LEU A 59 7.12 5.32 -4.05
C LEU A 59 8.36 4.49 -3.71
N TRP A 60 9.28 5.06 -2.91
CA TRP A 60 10.56 4.42 -2.58
C TRP A 60 10.44 3.14 -1.75
N ASP A 61 9.30 2.94 -1.10
CA ASP A 61 9.00 1.75 -0.29
C ASP A 61 8.25 0.68 -1.11
N CYS A 62 8.04 0.91 -2.41
CA CYS A 62 7.45 -0.09 -3.29
C CYS A 62 8.41 -1.29 -3.42
N PRO A 63 7.98 -2.52 -3.08
CA PRO A 63 8.85 -3.70 -3.11
C PRO A 63 9.40 -4.00 -4.51
N CYS A 64 8.78 -3.49 -5.57
CA CYS A 64 9.28 -3.61 -6.95
C CYS A 64 10.57 -2.83 -7.21
N LEU A 65 10.89 -1.79 -6.44
CA LEU A 65 12.15 -1.05 -6.56
C LEU A 65 13.36 -1.81 -6.00
N GLY A 66 13.11 -2.94 -5.34
CA GLY A 66 14.14 -3.80 -4.78
C GLY A 66 14.91 -3.15 -3.62
N THR A 67 16.00 -3.80 -3.24
CA THR A 67 16.85 -3.41 -2.10
C THR A 67 17.68 -2.16 -2.37
N GLN A 68 17.78 -1.76 -3.63
CA GLN A 68 18.60 -0.65 -4.11
C GLN A 68 18.08 0.70 -3.60
N ALA A 69 16.77 0.82 -3.38
CA ALA A 69 16.14 2.02 -2.84
C ALA A 69 16.34 2.20 -1.32
N ILE A 70 16.82 1.17 -0.59
CA ILE A 70 16.89 1.15 0.89
C ILE A 70 18.33 0.90 1.40
N GLY A 71 19.23 0.38 0.55
CA GLY A 71 20.62 0.07 0.93
C GLY A 71 21.56 1.29 1.12
N PRO A 72 22.86 1.04 1.39
CA PRO A 72 23.86 2.09 1.64
C PRO A 72 24.08 3.03 0.44
N CYS A 73 23.79 2.54 -0.77
CA CYS A 73 23.85 3.31 -2.02
C CYS A 73 22.49 3.92 -2.42
N SER A 74 21.49 3.88 -1.54
CA SER A 74 20.12 4.31 -1.84
C SER A 74 20.05 5.77 -2.26
N ARG A 75 20.85 6.65 -1.66
CA ARG A 75 20.85 8.07 -2.03
C ARG A 75 21.24 8.28 -3.49
N GLN A 76 22.27 7.59 -3.96
CA GLN A 76 22.75 7.64 -5.33
C GLN A 76 21.74 7.00 -6.28
N PHE A 77 21.19 5.85 -5.91
CA PHE A 77 20.14 5.17 -6.69
C PHE A 77 18.91 6.05 -6.85
N ARG A 78 18.38 6.62 -5.75
CA ARG A 78 17.20 7.49 -5.77
C ARG A 78 17.42 8.71 -6.65
N ALA A 79 18.61 9.30 -6.61
CA ALA A 79 18.96 10.44 -7.47
C ALA A 79 19.01 10.05 -8.96
N ALA A 80 19.71 8.96 -9.29
CA ALA A 80 19.83 8.48 -10.67
C ALA A 80 18.47 8.05 -11.24
N PHE A 81 17.67 7.29 -10.49
CA PHE A 81 16.35 6.84 -10.90
C PHE A 81 15.37 8.00 -11.08
N SER A 82 15.43 9.02 -10.20
CA SER A 82 14.64 10.24 -10.36
C SER A 82 15.01 11.02 -11.63
N CYS A 83 16.31 11.07 -11.96
CA CYS A 83 16.79 11.69 -13.18
C CYS A 83 16.28 10.94 -14.42
N TYR A 84 16.52 9.63 -14.46
CA TYR A 84 16.09 8.74 -15.53
C TYR A 84 14.57 8.81 -15.79
N HIS A 85 13.78 8.78 -14.73
CA HIS A 85 12.32 8.85 -14.85
C HIS A 85 11.85 10.17 -15.51
N ARG A 86 12.49 11.28 -15.15
CA ARG A 86 12.19 12.63 -15.66
C ARG A 86 12.85 12.95 -17.01
N SER A 87 13.82 12.14 -17.45
CA SER A 87 14.50 12.34 -18.72
C SER A 87 13.52 12.23 -19.89
N LYS A 88 13.65 13.18 -20.82
CA LYS A 88 12.92 13.22 -22.10
C LYS A 88 13.84 12.93 -23.29
N GLU A 89 15.08 12.53 -23.02
CA GLU A 89 16.08 12.22 -24.05
C GLU A 89 15.82 10.84 -24.66
N GLU A 90 16.27 10.65 -25.90
CA GLU A 90 16.19 9.41 -26.68
C GLU A 90 17.63 9.01 -27.08
N PRO A 91 18.19 7.93 -26.50
CA PRO A 91 17.58 7.03 -25.53
C PRO A 91 17.44 7.68 -24.13
N LYS A 92 16.47 7.19 -23.35
CA LYS A 92 16.35 7.59 -21.93
C LYS A 92 17.60 7.17 -21.16
N GLY A 93 18.18 8.11 -20.41
CA GLY A 93 19.29 7.85 -19.49
C GLY A 93 20.47 8.74 -19.82
#